data_AF-A0A820D045-F1
#
_entry.id   AF-A0A820D045-F1
#
_cell.length_a   1.000
_cell.length_b   1.000
_cell.length_c   1.000
_cell.angle_alpha   90.00
_cell.angle_beta   90.00
_cell.angle_gamma   90.00
#
_symmetry.space_group_name_H-M   'P 1'
#
loop_
_entity.id
_entity.type
_entity.pdbx_description
1 polymer ?
#
loop_
_entity_poly.entity_id
_entity_poly.type
_entity_poly.pdbx_seq_one_letter_code
_entity_poly.pdbx_strand_id
1 'polypeptide(L)'
;MVPRLATAFEHGQWILIALCMTQGDTVGGAFTTMKMRLVGTLFGAMWAYVTYLSVNDHIYHTLGMLTPWMLIFGYLKLLPNWSYAATVAAFTPALVNLGRIPYGDTVPGGNYALLRIEENLVGIAVAIVLTIVIFPVFAIDVLKNNIQSTLQVCRESITSMHSIYDQLAPHENLDIEIIDVEKKNEQEIKSVIDAQRSRFQQLISSQRILVGHAALEPTMWWFHNNFSSIRYDTLVEQQVNMFRMLYNIDAILMHINECIDNDKDHIKNLHMHTAGSLFLPDLQIELVNLSRQLSDCLSLWSSYFALTQTRSYRIFRDCTYSRTKLNESDLSKHEQHLIELHHTIDRLQNQHQNSINRILKHYLDQLTQGELPSKFIPYVKNDKADLIIIGISAMYYSTTQLAQIALALGVNIHTIFELETTHLYRPF
;
A
#
# COMPACT_ATOMS: atom_id res chain seq x y z
N MET A 1 -25.17 -5.50 -34.94
CA MET A 1 -26.14 -5.00 -33.94
C MET A 1 -26.24 -3.46 -33.87
N VAL A 2 -25.86 -2.69 -34.91
CA VAL A 2 -25.91 -1.20 -34.84
C VAL A 2 -26.37 -0.49 -36.15
N PRO A 3 -27.23 -1.02 -37.04
CA PRO A 3 -27.83 -0.15 -38.07
C PRO A 3 -28.74 0.92 -37.43
N ARG A 4 -29.49 0.57 -36.38
CA ARG A 4 -30.46 1.46 -35.72
C ARG A 4 -29.85 2.56 -34.86
N LEU A 5 -28.67 2.32 -34.29
CA LEU A 5 -27.95 3.33 -33.50
C LEU A 5 -27.19 4.30 -34.41
N ALA A 6 -26.67 3.83 -35.55
CA ALA A 6 -26.06 4.68 -36.57
C ALA A 6 -27.08 5.64 -37.23
N THR A 7 -28.34 5.21 -37.40
CA THR A 7 -29.42 6.08 -37.87
C THR A 7 -29.97 7.04 -36.80
N ALA A 8 -29.81 6.71 -35.51
CA ALA A 8 -30.24 7.57 -34.40
C ALA A 8 -29.19 8.63 -34.05
N PHE A 9 -27.91 8.34 -34.30
CA PHE A 9 -26.79 9.25 -34.08
C PHE A 9 -25.89 9.23 -35.32
N GLU A 10 -26.18 10.08 -36.31
CA GLU A 10 -25.38 10.25 -37.54
C GLU A 10 -23.88 10.57 -37.25
N HIS A 11 -23.56 10.95 -36.01
CA HIS A 11 -22.22 11.26 -35.50
C HIS A 11 -21.82 10.50 -34.21
N GLY A 12 -22.50 9.38 -33.89
CA GLY A 12 -22.36 8.64 -32.63
C GLY A 12 -20.99 8.00 -32.32
N GLN A 13 -19.99 8.15 -33.19
CA GLN A 13 -18.60 7.73 -32.93
C GLN A 13 -18.04 8.35 -31.63
N TRP A 14 -18.46 9.58 -31.30
CA TRP A 14 -17.99 10.25 -30.08
C TRP A 14 -18.55 9.65 -28.81
N ILE A 15 -19.75 9.07 -28.86
CA ILE A 15 -20.32 8.28 -27.76
C ILE A 15 -19.42 7.08 -27.49
N LEU A 16 -18.96 6.39 -28.53
CA LEU A 16 -18.04 5.25 -28.40
C LEU A 16 -16.66 5.68 -27.88
N ILE A 17 -16.10 6.78 -28.40
CA ILE A 17 -14.81 7.30 -27.91
C ILE A 17 -14.95 7.71 -26.43
N ALA A 18 -16.04 8.37 -26.06
CA ALA A 18 -16.33 8.73 -24.68
C ALA A 18 -16.41 7.49 -23.78
N LEU A 19 -17.14 6.47 -24.23
CA LEU A 19 -17.24 5.19 -23.56
C LEU A 19 -15.87 4.56 -23.33
N CYS A 20 -15.10 4.33 -24.39
CA CYS A 20 -13.79 3.66 -24.31
C CYS A 20 -12.77 4.45 -23.49
N MET A 21 -12.74 5.78 -23.63
CA MET A 21 -11.76 6.63 -22.94
C MET A 21 -12.12 6.91 -21.47
N THR A 22 -13.32 6.56 -21.02
CA THR A 22 -13.75 6.71 -19.62
C THR A 22 -13.74 5.40 -18.83
N GLN A 23 -13.35 4.30 -19.47
CA GLN A 23 -13.08 3.05 -18.77
C GLN A 23 -11.85 3.22 -17.88
N GLY A 24 -11.92 2.68 -16.67
CA GLY A 24 -10.81 2.60 -15.74
C GLY A 24 -10.80 1.23 -15.06
N ASP A 25 -9.65 0.86 -14.51
CA ASP A 25 -9.46 -0.44 -13.83
C ASP A 25 -10.32 -0.59 -12.58
N THR A 26 -10.81 0.53 -12.04
CA THR A 26 -11.68 0.58 -10.86
C THR A 26 -12.80 1.58 -11.08
N VAL A 27 -13.92 1.40 -10.36
CA VAL A 27 -15.08 2.32 -10.38
C VAL A 27 -14.64 3.74 -10.05
N GLY A 28 -13.92 3.96 -8.94
CA GLY A 28 -13.41 5.29 -8.58
C GLY A 28 -12.46 5.91 -9.61
N GLY A 29 -11.60 5.11 -10.24
CA GLY A 29 -10.74 5.56 -11.33
C GLY A 29 -11.55 5.98 -12.56
N ALA A 30 -12.55 5.18 -12.94
CA ALA A 30 -13.45 5.47 -14.05
C ALA A 30 -14.24 6.76 -13.79
N PHE A 31 -14.78 6.95 -12.58
CA PHE A 31 -15.47 8.20 -12.18
C PHE A 31 -14.57 9.43 -12.26
N THR A 32 -13.31 9.30 -11.83
CA THR A 32 -12.33 10.39 -11.94
C THR A 32 -12.11 10.76 -13.40
N THR A 33 -11.90 9.77 -14.27
CA THR A 33 -11.73 9.96 -15.70
C THR A 33 -12.97 10.57 -16.36
N MET A 34 -14.18 10.09 -16.01
CA MET A 34 -15.46 10.65 -16.48
C MET A 34 -15.61 12.12 -16.10
N LYS A 35 -15.34 12.47 -14.84
CA LYS A 35 -15.38 13.86 -14.34
C LYS A 35 -14.39 14.74 -15.11
N MET A 36 -13.14 14.29 -15.22
CA MET A 36 -12.09 15.05 -15.91
C MET A 36 -12.41 15.22 -17.41
N ARG A 37 -13.00 14.20 -18.03
CA ARG A 37 -13.46 14.27 -19.43
C ARG A 37 -14.58 15.29 -19.61
N LEU A 38 -15.57 15.27 -18.72
CA LEU A 38 -16.70 16.18 -18.77
C LEU A 38 -16.22 17.62 -18.63
N VAL A 39 -15.37 17.88 -17.63
CA VAL A 39 -14.75 19.21 -17.42
C VAL A 39 -13.94 19.64 -18.64
N GLY A 40 -13.07 18.77 -19.16
CA GLY A 40 -12.26 19.08 -20.33
C GLY A 40 -13.10 19.38 -21.57
N THR A 41 -14.16 18.61 -21.79
CA THR A 41 -15.08 18.79 -22.92
C THR A 41 -15.84 20.11 -22.80
N LEU A 42 -16.32 20.46 -21.60
CA LEU A 42 -17.02 21.72 -21.37
C LEU A 42 -16.13 22.93 -21.69
N PHE A 43 -14.90 22.96 -21.16
CA PHE A 43 -13.96 24.05 -21.44
C PHE A 43 -13.58 24.11 -22.92
N GLY A 44 -13.32 22.95 -23.53
CA GLY A 44 -13.00 22.85 -24.94
C GLY A 44 -14.13 23.30 -25.85
N ALA A 45 -15.37 22.92 -25.55
CA ALA A 45 -16.56 23.32 -26.29
C ALA A 45 -16.86 24.82 -26.11
N MET A 46 -16.67 25.36 -24.91
CA MET A 46 -16.80 26.79 -24.64
C MET A 46 -15.80 27.60 -25.45
N TRP A 47 -14.53 27.18 -25.50
CA TRP A 47 -13.52 27.86 -26.33
C TRP A 47 -13.80 27.71 -27.83
N ALA A 48 -14.32 26.56 -28.26
CA ALA A 48 -14.74 26.35 -29.64
C ALA A 48 -15.80 27.39 -30.04
N TYR A 49 -16.80 27.58 -29.18
CA TYR A 49 -17.87 28.54 -29.38
C TYR A 49 -17.35 29.99 -29.41
N VAL A 50 -16.44 30.36 -28.50
CA VAL A 50 -15.78 31.69 -28.52
C VAL A 50 -14.99 31.92 -29.81
N THR A 51 -14.26 30.90 -30.27
CA THR A 51 -13.49 30.96 -31.51
C THR A 51 -14.42 31.16 -32.70
N TYR A 52 -15.53 30.42 -32.74
CA TYR A 52 -16.56 30.56 -33.77
C TYR A 52 -17.12 31.99 -33.83
N LEU A 53 -17.53 32.56 -32.68
CA LEU A 53 -18.06 33.93 -32.62
C LEU A 53 -17.04 34.99 -33.06
N SER A 54 -15.74 34.73 -32.85
CA SER A 54 -14.68 35.71 -33.11
C SER A 54 -14.18 35.70 -34.55
N VAL A 55 -14.18 34.53 -35.19
CA VAL A 55 -13.43 34.28 -36.43
C VAL A 55 -14.32 33.83 -37.60
N ASN A 56 -15.55 33.38 -37.34
CA ASN A 56 -16.42 32.74 -38.33
C ASN A 56 -15.72 31.53 -39.00
N ASP A 57 -15.68 31.49 -40.33
CA ASP A 57 -15.28 30.31 -41.13
C ASP A 57 -13.85 30.38 -41.66
N HIS A 58 -13.08 31.41 -41.28
CA HIS A 58 -11.71 31.55 -41.77
C HIS A 58 -10.74 30.59 -41.05
N ILE A 59 -10.20 29.63 -41.81
CA ILE A 59 -9.31 28.56 -41.32
C ILE A 59 -8.06 29.13 -40.63
N TYR A 60 -7.37 30.10 -41.25
CA TYR A 60 -6.12 30.64 -40.71
C TYR A 60 -6.30 31.37 -39.38
N HIS A 61 -7.38 32.16 -39.27
CA HIS A 61 -7.71 32.84 -38.02
C HIS A 61 -8.15 31.85 -36.94
N THR A 62 -8.82 30.74 -37.31
CA THR A 62 -9.22 29.69 -36.38
C THR A 62 -7.98 29.02 -35.80
N LEU A 63 -7.00 28.68 -36.64
CA LEU A 63 -5.72 28.14 -36.19
C LEU A 63 -4.96 29.13 -35.30
N GLY A 64 -5.01 30.42 -35.63
CA GLY A 64 -4.46 31.50 -34.80
C GLY A 64 -5.05 31.52 -33.38
N MET A 65 -6.37 31.37 -33.25
CA MET A 65 -7.07 31.33 -31.96
C MET A 65 -6.89 30.03 -31.18
N LEU A 66 -6.69 28.90 -31.87
CA LEU A 66 -6.41 27.61 -31.22
C LEU A 66 -5.00 27.55 -30.63
N THR A 67 -4.03 28.24 -31.25
CA THR A 67 -2.63 28.23 -30.81
C THR A 67 -2.43 28.63 -29.34
N PRO A 68 -2.90 29.79 -28.85
CA PRO A 68 -2.74 30.17 -27.44
C PRO A 68 -3.46 29.20 -26.50
N TRP A 69 -4.62 28.67 -26.90
CA TRP A 69 -5.36 27.68 -26.11
C TRP A 69 -4.59 26.39 -25.92
N MET A 70 -4.01 25.87 -27.00
CA MET A 70 -3.17 24.67 -26.98
C MET A 70 -1.93 24.87 -26.11
N LEU A 71 -1.33 26.07 -26.08
CA LEU A 71 -0.20 26.38 -25.22
C LEU A 71 -0.60 26.42 -23.74
N ILE A 72 -1.71 27.07 -23.40
CA ILE A 72 -2.22 27.17 -22.02
C ILE A 72 -2.55 25.76 -21.48
N PHE A 73 -3.32 24.97 -22.22
CA PHE A 73 -3.68 23.62 -21.78
C PHE A 73 -2.54 22.61 -21.92
N GLY A 74 -1.58 22.85 -22.82
CA GLY A 74 -0.32 22.13 -22.87
C GLY A 74 0.50 22.33 -21.59
N TYR A 75 0.52 23.55 -21.03
CA TYR A 75 1.13 23.82 -19.73
C TYR A 75 0.33 23.18 -18.58
N LEU A 76 -1.01 23.34 -18.56
CA LEU A 76 -1.86 22.70 -17.54
C LEU A 76 -1.75 21.17 -17.55
N LYS A 77 -1.43 20.56 -18.69
CA LYS A 77 -1.18 19.11 -18.79
C LYS A 77 -0.04 18.64 -17.89
N LEU A 78 0.92 19.51 -17.57
CA LEU A 78 2.05 19.22 -16.68
C LEU A 78 1.61 19.11 -15.21
N LEU A 79 0.42 19.60 -14.86
CA LEU A 79 -0.12 19.47 -13.51
C LEU A 79 -0.73 18.06 -13.33
N PRO A 80 -0.26 17.24 -12.36
CA PRO A 80 -0.67 15.84 -12.21
C PRO A 80 -2.19 15.67 -12.07
N ASN A 81 -2.83 16.56 -11.31
CA ASN A 81 -4.26 16.46 -11.00
C ASN A 81 -5.18 16.84 -12.18
N TRP A 82 -4.66 17.58 -13.17
CA TRP A 82 -5.46 18.12 -14.27
C TRP A 82 -5.02 17.60 -15.64
N SER A 83 -4.00 16.74 -15.70
CA SER A 83 -3.36 16.31 -16.95
C SER A 83 -4.35 15.76 -18.00
N TYR A 84 -5.28 14.91 -17.56
CA TYR A 84 -6.29 14.33 -18.44
C TYR A 84 -7.34 15.36 -18.90
N ALA A 85 -7.92 16.12 -17.97
CA ALA A 85 -8.87 17.18 -18.29
C ALA A 85 -8.27 18.21 -19.24
N ALA A 86 -7.01 18.58 -19.03
CA ALA A 86 -6.28 19.52 -19.86
C ALA A 86 -6.02 18.97 -21.26
N THR A 87 -5.70 17.68 -21.38
CA THR A 87 -5.56 17.02 -22.68
C THR A 87 -6.88 17.07 -23.45
N VAL A 88 -8.00 16.72 -22.81
CA VAL A 88 -9.33 16.77 -23.43
C VAL A 88 -9.71 18.20 -23.82
N ALA A 89 -9.50 19.17 -22.93
CA ALA A 89 -9.75 20.59 -23.20
C ALA A 89 -8.91 21.13 -24.36
N ALA A 90 -7.65 20.71 -24.49
CA ALA A 90 -6.77 21.16 -25.55
C ALA A 90 -7.29 20.75 -26.94
N PHE A 91 -7.56 19.46 -27.16
CA PHE A 91 -7.91 18.98 -28.50
C PHE A 91 -9.38 19.20 -28.89
N THR A 92 -10.30 19.30 -27.91
CA THR A 92 -11.75 19.42 -28.19
C THR A 92 -12.11 20.62 -29.08
N PRO A 93 -11.61 21.85 -28.87
CA PRO A 93 -11.95 22.97 -29.74
C PRO A 93 -11.40 22.82 -31.15
N ALA A 94 -10.24 22.18 -31.32
CA ALA A 94 -9.74 21.84 -32.65
C ALA A 94 -10.68 20.85 -33.35
N LEU A 95 -11.15 19.82 -32.67
CA LEU A 95 -12.12 18.87 -33.25
C LEU A 95 -13.45 19.51 -33.61
N VAL A 96 -13.99 20.39 -32.76
CA VAL A 96 -15.28 21.06 -32.99
C VAL A 96 -15.16 22.02 -34.17
N ASN A 97 -14.15 22.89 -34.17
CA ASN A 97 -14.00 23.90 -35.22
C ASN A 97 -13.58 23.29 -36.57
N LEU A 98 -12.66 22.32 -36.58
CA LEU A 98 -12.23 21.65 -37.82
C LEU A 98 -13.29 20.67 -38.35
N GLY A 99 -14.00 20.00 -37.45
CA GLY A 99 -15.09 19.08 -37.82
C GLY A 99 -16.29 19.77 -38.45
N ARG A 100 -16.47 21.08 -38.23
CA ARG A 100 -17.51 21.90 -38.84
C ARG A 100 -17.22 22.28 -40.30
N ILE A 101 -15.95 22.50 -40.65
CA ILE A 101 -15.51 22.98 -41.97
C ILE A 101 -16.18 22.23 -43.16
N PRO A 102 -16.26 20.88 -43.17
CA PRO A 102 -16.87 20.17 -44.29
C PRO A 102 -18.41 20.33 -44.40
N TYR A 103 -19.09 20.80 -43.35
CA TYR A 103 -20.56 20.95 -43.32
C TYR A 103 -21.03 22.42 -43.49
N GLY A 104 -20.12 23.39 -43.49
CA GLY A 104 -20.42 24.81 -43.75
C GLY A 104 -21.48 25.41 -42.81
N ASP A 105 -22.28 26.34 -43.33
CA ASP A 105 -23.35 27.07 -42.61
C ASP A 105 -24.64 26.26 -42.41
N THR A 106 -24.69 24.99 -42.83
CA THR A 106 -25.92 24.18 -42.77
C THR A 106 -26.39 23.89 -41.34
N VAL A 107 -25.49 24.05 -40.36
CA VAL A 107 -25.79 23.88 -38.94
C VAL A 107 -25.20 25.07 -38.17
N PRO A 108 -25.99 25.79 -37.34
CA PRO A 108 -25.48 26.86 -36.49
C PRO A 108 -24.30 26.38 -35.64
N GLY A 109 -23.19 27.12 -35.60
CA GLY A 109 -21.95 26.68 -34.92
C GLY A 109 -22.12 26.31 -33.44
N GLY A 110 -23.10 26.91 -32.76
CA GLY A 110 -23.47 26.56 -31.38
C GLY A 110 -23.99 25.12 -31.23
N ASN A 111 -24.64 24.56 -32.26
CA ASN A 111 -25.21 23.22 -32.21
C ASN A 111 -24.12 22.13 -32.21
N TYR A 112 -22.96 22.36 -32.85
CA TYR A 112 -21.87 21.38 -32.84
C TYR A 112 -21.15 21.28 -31.49
N ALA A 113 -20.97 22.42 -30.81
CA ALA A 113 -20.41 22.43 -29.46
C ALA A 113 -21.35 21.72 -28.46
N LEU A 114 -22.65 22.00 -28.58
CA LEU A 114 -23.69 21.36 -27.76
C LEU A 114 -23.81 19.86 -28.05
N LEU A 115 -23.80 19.46 -29.32
CA LEU A 115 -23.81 18.05 -29.75
C LEU A 115 -22.66 17.27 -29.11
N ARG A 116 -21.46 17.88 -29.00
CA ARG A 116 -20.31 17.20 -28.38
C ARG A 116 -20.42 17.03 -26.88
N ILE A 117 -21.11 17.95 -26.21
CA ILE A 117 -21.43 17.79 -24.78
C ILE A 117 -22.44 16.65 -24.63
N GLU A 118 -23.50 16.61 -25.45
CA GLU A 118 -24.52 15.56 -25.43
C GLU A 118 -23.94 14.17 -25.73
N GLU A 119 -23.15 14.02 -26.79
CA GLU A 119 -22.51 12.74 -27.15
C GLU A 119 -21.59 12.22 -26.04
N ASN A 120 -20.82 13.10 -25.38
CA ASN A 120 -19.99 12.72 -24.24
C ASN A 120 -20.84 12.35 -23.01
N LEU A 121 -21.93 13.07 -22.74
CA LEU A 121 -22.83 12.74 -21.63
C LEU A 121 -23.48 11.37 -21.82
N VAL A 122 -23.95 11.07 -23.04
CA VAL A 122 -24.51 9.74 -23.35
C VAL A 122 -23.44 8.66 -23.20
N GLY A 123 -22.23 8.88 -23.71
CA GLY A 123 -21.13 7.92 -23.57
C GLY A 123 -20.74 7.67 -22.11
N ILE A 124 -20.66 8.74 -21.29
CA ILE A 124 -20.41 8.64 -19.84
C ILE A 124 -21.55 7.90 -19.15
N ALA A 125 -22.82 8.17 -19.48
CA ALA A 125 -23.96 7.48 -18.89
C ALA A 125 -23.92 5.96 -19.15
N VAL A 126 -23.59 5.56 -20.39
CA VAL A 126 -23.40 4.14 -20.73
C VAL A 126 -22.20 3.55 -19.98
N ALA A 127 -21.10 4.31 -19.85
CA ALA A 127 -19.92 3.87 -19.10
C ALA A 127 -20.23 3.64 -17.61
N ILE A 128 -21.00 4.54 -16.98
CA ILE A 128 -21.48 4.39 -15.59
C ILE A 128 -22.26 3.08 -15.44
N VAL A 129 -23.20 2.79 -16.36
CA VAL A 129 -23.97 1.55 -16.31
C VAL A 129 -23.06 0.32 -16.45
N LEU A 130 -22.11 0.33 -17.38
CA LEU A 130 -21.17 -0.78 -17.55
C LEU A 130 -20.31 -0.99 -16.30
N THR A 131 -19.71 0.07 -15.77
CA THR A 131 -18.76 0.00 -14.66
C THR A 131 -19.44 -0.30 -13.33
N ILE A 132 -20.71 0.07 -13.13
CA ILE A 132 -21.40 -0.14 -11.85
C ILE A 132 -22.31 -1.37 -11.88
N VAL A 133 -23.00 -1.63 -12.99
CA VAL A 133 -24.03 -2.67 -13.07
C VAL A 133 -23.47 -3.96 -13.65
N ILE A 134 -22.64 -3.88 -14.69
CA ILE A 134 -22.23 -5.06 -15.47
C ILE A 134 -20.94 -5.65 -14.91
N PHE A 135 -19.90 -4.82 -14.68
CA PHE A 135 -18.60 -5.25 -14.18
C PHE A 135 -18.09 -4.36 -13.03
N PRO A 136 -18.74 -4.39 -11.86
CA PRO A 136 -18.33 -3.59 -10.71
C PRO A 136 -17.01 -4.08 -10.11
N VAL A 137 -15.92 -3.35 -10.41
CA VAL A 137 -14.62 -3.51 -9.74
C VAL A 137 -14.37 -2.29 -8.87
N PHE A 138 -14.70 -2.38 -7.58
CA PHE A 138 -14.50 -1.27 -6.65
C PHE A 138 -13.03 -1.17 -6.22
N ALA A 139 -12.51 0.06 -6.19
CA ALA A 139 -11.19 0.40 -5.71
C ALA A 139 -11.00 0.00 -4.24
N ILE A 140 -12.03 0.09 -3.40
CA ILE A 140 -11.96 -0.37 -2.01
C ILE A 140 -11.63 -1.86 -1.91
N ASP A 141 -12.17 -2.70 -2.79
CA ASP A 141 -11.91 -4.14 -2.77
C ASP A 141 -10.51 -4.45 -3.28
N VAL A 142 -10.10 -3.78 -4.37
CA VAL A 142 -8.72 -3.91 -4.89
C VAL A 142 -7.71 -3.43 -3.84
N LEU A 143 -8.02 -2.34 -3.12
CA LEU A 143 -7.22 -1.83 -2.01
C LEU A 143 -7.08 -2.87 -0.90
N LYS A 144 -8.18 -3.49 -0.45
CA LYS A 144 -8.15 -4.54 0.59
C LYS A 144 -7.31 -5.75 0.17
N ASN A 145 -7.42 -6.19 -1.08
CA ASN A 145 -6.58 -7.26 -1.63
C ASN A 145 -5.09 -6.88 -1.66
N ASN A 146 -4.80 -5.61 -2.00
CA ASN A 146 -3.44 -5.11 -2.01
C ASN A 146 -2.88 -5.02 -0.57
N ILE A 147 -3.66 -4.50 0.39
CA ILE A 147 -3.33 -4.51 1.82
C ILE A 147 -3.03 -5.93 2.30
N GLN A 148 -3.87 -6.90 1.95
CA GLN A 148 -3.66 -8.31 2.28
C GLN A 148 -2.33 -8.83 1.71
N SER A 149 -2.04 -8.53 0.45
CA SER A 149 -0.80 -8.91 -0.21
C SER A 149 0.43 -8.28 0.47
N THR A 150 0.32 -7.02 0.91
CA THR A 150 1.38 -6.33 1.64
C THR A 150 1.61 -6.94 3.02
N LEU A 151 0.55 -7.26 3.76
CA LEU A 151 0.66 -7.96 5.05
C LEU A 151 1.30 -9.34 4.88
N GLN A 152 0.97 -10.05 3.80
CA GLN A 152 1.59 -11.33 3.47
C GLN A 152 3.09 -11.18 3.17
N VAL A 153 3.49 -10.17 2.39
CA VAL A 153 4.91 -9.90 2.13
C VAL A 153 5.64 -9.58 3.44
N CYS A 154 5.06 -8.76 4.33
CA CYS A 154 5.65 -8.50 5.65
C CYS A 154 5.81 -9.79 6.47
N ARG A 155 4.83 -10.69 6.41
CA ARG A 155 4.91 -11.99 7.09
C ARG A 155 6.01 -12.87 6.52
N GLU A 156 6.13 -12.93 5.19
CA GLU A 156 7.18 -13.65 4.49
C GLU A 156 8.57 -13.11 4.89
N SER A 157 8.73 -11.78 4.97
CA SER A 157 9.96 -11.14 5.45
C SER A 157 10.30 -11.50 6.91
N ILE A 158 9.31 -11.50 7.81
CA ILE A 158 9.51 -11.91 9.21
C ILE A 158 9.91 -13.38 9.31
N THR A 159 9.28 -14.24 8.49
CA THR A 159 9.55 -15.68 8.47
C THR A 159 10.94 -15.98 7.90
N SER A 160 11.38 -15.24 6.87
CA SER A 160 12.75 -15.37 6.37
C SER A 160 13.77 -14.92 7.40
N MET A 161 13.52 -13.84 8.14
CA MET A 161 14.39 -13.43 9.26
C MET A 161 14.47 -14.52 10.33
N HIS A 162 13.33 -15.15 10.67
CA HIS A 162 13.30 -16.26 11.63
C HIS A 162 14.21 -17.42 11.20
N SER A 163 14.19 -17.79 9.92
CA SER A 163 15.08 -18.86 9.42
C SER A 163 16.56 -18.53 9.53
N ILE A 164 16.94 -17.25 9.46
CA ILE A 164 18.31 -16.79 9.68
C ILE A 164 18.67 -16.89 11.17
N TYR A 165 17.76 -16.48 12.05
CA TYR A 165 17.95 -16.62 13.51
C TYR A 165 18.16 -18.08 13.94
N ASP A 166 17.43 -19.02 13.33
CA ASP A 166 17.57 -20.45 13.62
C ASP A 166 18.93 -20.98 13.16
N GLN A 167 19.48 -20.48 12.04
CA GLN A 167 20.82 -20.85 11.56
C GLN A 167 21.95 -20.30 12.45
N LEU A 168 21.74 -19.13 13.05
CA LEU A 168 22.70 -18.50 13.98
C LEU A 168 22.68 -19.13 15.37
N ALA A 169 21.69 -19.96 15.70
CA ALA A 169 21.68 -20.71 16.95
C ALA A 169 22.85 -21.72 16.93
N PRO A 170 23.72 -21.73 17.96
CA PRO A 170 24.87 -22.60 17.98
C PRO A 170 24.42 -24.07 18.03
N HIS A 171 24.42 -24.74 16.88
CA HIS A 171 24.43 -26.18 16.85
C HIS A 171 25.81 -26.64 17.33
N GLU A 172 25.83 -27.24 18.52
CA GLU A 172 27.03 -27.58 19.29
C GLU A 172 27.99 -28.59 18.60
N ASN A 173 27.77 -29.01 17.35
CA ASN A 173 28.57 -30.03 16.66
C ASN A 173 28.54 -29.95 15.11
N LEU A 174 29.13 -28.94 14.46
CA LEU A 174 29.40 -29.05 13.01
C LEU A 174 30.73 -28.40 12.58
N ASP A 175 31.61 -29.25 12.03
CA ASP A 175 32.94 -28.93 11.53
C ASP A 175 32.91 -28.13 10.20
N ILE A 176 33.56 -26.96 10.21
CA ILE A 176 34.48 -26.29 9.24
C ILE A 176 34.22 -26.33 7.70
N GLU A 177 33.36 -27.17 7.11
CA GLU A 177 33.05 -27.17 5.66
C GLU A 177 32.04 -26.08 5.21
N ILE A 178 31.62 -25.19 6.13
CA ILE A 178 30.45 -24.30 5.99
C ILE A 178 30.76 -22.97 5.26
N ILE A 179 32.03 -22.53 5.21
CA ILE A 179 32.39 -21.13 4.88
C ILE A 179 32.09 -20.75 3.40
N ASP A 180 32.23 -21.67 2.44
CA ASP A 180 31.90 -21.40 1.03
C ASP A 180 30.39 -21.55 0.71
N VAL A 181 29.64 -22.25 1.57
CA VAL A 181 28.17 -22.33 1.49
C VAL A 181 27.53 -21.06 2.09
N GLU A 182 28.14 -20.49 3.14
CA GLU A 182 27.71 -19.26 3.82
C GLU A 182 27.71 -18.03 2.90
N LYS A 183 28.78 -17.78 2.14
CA LYS A 183 28.87 -16.62 1.21
C LYS A 183 27.91 -16.71 0.04
N LYS A 184 27.61 -17.92 -0.44
CA LYS A 184 26.63 -18.14 -1.50
C LYS A 184 25.21 -17.90 -1.00
N ASN A 185 24.92 -18.29 0.25
CA ASN A 185 23.66 -17.99 0.92
C ASN A 185 23.46 -16.49 1.18
N GLU A 186 24.50 -15.73 1.51
CA GLU A 186 24.37 -14.30 1.81
C GLU A 186 23.89 -13.48 0.59
N GLN A 187 24.46 -13.74 -0.60
CA GLN A 187 24.02 -13.08 -1.84
C GLN A 187 22.58 -13.48 -2.21
N GLU A 188 22.22 -14.74 -1.99
CA GLU A 188 20.86 -15.23 -2.23
C GLU A 188 19.86 -14.57 -1.27
N ILE A 189 20.16 -14.52 0.03
CA ILE A 189 19.37 -13.84 1.06
C ILE A 189 19.17 -12.35 0.71
N LYS A 190 20.25 -11.66 0.36
CA LYS A 190 20.20 -10.24 -0.04
C LYS A 190 19.30 -10.03 -1.26
N SER A 191 19.42 -10.90 -2.26
CA SER A 191 18.57 -10.83 -3.47
C SER A 191 17.09 -11.05 -3.17
N VAL A 192 16.77 -11.95 -2.23
CA VAL A 192 15.40 -12.22 -1.78
C VAL A 192 14.83 -11.00 -1.05
N ILE A 193 15.61 -10.38 -0.16
CA ILE A 193 15.20 -9.20 0.59
C ILE A 193 14.98 -8.01 -0.35
N ASP A 194 15.89 -7.79 -1.31
CA ASP A 194 15.75 -6.73 -2.31
C ASP A 194 14.52 -6.95 -3.20
N ALA A 195 14.22 -8.21 -3.57
CA ALA A 195 13.00 -8.55 -4.31
C ALA A 195 11.72 -8.28 -3.48
N GLN A 196 11.71 -8.66 -2.20
CA GLN A 196 10.61 -8.36 -1.29
C GLN A 196 10.40 -6.85 -1.13
N ARG A 197 11.49 -6.08 -1.03
CA ARG A 197 11.45 -4.61 -0.95
C ARG A 197 10.86 -3.97 -2.20
N SER A 198 11.30 -4.39 -3.38
CA SER A 198 10.75 -3.88 -4.65
C SER A 198 9.26 -4.17 -4.75
N ARG A 199 8.85 -5.41 -4.43
CA ARG A 199 7.45 -5.83 -4.39
C ARG A 199 6.63 -5.00 -3.39
N PHE A 200 7.14 -4.78 -2.19
CA PHE A 200 6.49 -3.97 -1.16
C PHE A 200 6.28 -2.51 -1.62
N GLN A 201 7.31 -1.89 -2.21
CA GLN A 201 7.21 -0.52 -2.74
C GLN A 201 6.17 -0.40 -3.85
N GLN A 202 6.11 -1.39 -4.75
CA GLN A 202 5.08 -1.45 -5.79
C GLN A 202 3.68 -1.56 -5.18
N LEU A 203 3.49 -2.41 -4.16
CA LEU A 203 2.21 -2.55 -3.48
C LEU A 203 1.78 -1.25 -2.79
N ILE A 204 2.66 -0.61 -2.01
CA ILE A 204 2.38 0.66 -1.32
C ILE A 204 2.04 1.79 -2.30
N SER A 205 2.78 1.93 -3.40
CA SER A 205 2.48 2.94 -4.41
C SER A 205 1.10 2.72 -5.05
N SER A 206 0.74 1.47 -5.33
CA SER A 206 -0.60 1.10 -5.80
C SER A 206 -1.67 1.39 -4.74
N GLN A 207 -1.44 1.07 -3.45
CA GLN A 207 -2.39 1.35 -2.38
C GLN A 207 -2.70 2.85 -2.25
N ARG A 208 -1.69 3.73 -2.31
CA ARG A 208 -1.92 5.19 -2.23
C ARG A 208 -2.82 5.71 -3.36
N ILE A 209 -2.64 5.21 -4.58
CA ILE A 209 -3.50 5.54 -5.71
C ILE A 209 -4.92 5.02 -5.45
N LEU A 210 -5.03 3.78 -4.98
CA LEU A 210 -6.31 3.12 -4.70
C LEU A 210 -7.08 3.79 -3.56
N VAL A 211 -6.42 4.33 -2.52
CA VAL A 211 -7.07 5.12 -1.46
C VAL A 211 -7.74 6.37 -2.05
N GLY A 212 -7.04 7.06 -2.95
CA GLY A 212 -7.61 8.21 -3.68
C GLY A 212 -8.81 7.82 -4.54
N HIS A 213 -8.74 6.68 -5.24
CA HIS A 213 -9.86 6.19 -6.04
C HIS A 213 -11.05 5.75 -5.17
N ALA A 214 -10.82 5.03 -4.07
CA ALA A 214 -11.84 4.57 -3.14
C ALA A 214 -12.60 5.73 -2.48
N ALA A 215 -11.91 6.84 -2.19
CA ALA A 215 -12.52 8.06 -1.67
C ALA A 215 -13.46 8.75 -2.67
N LEU A 216 -13.26 8.52 -3.97
CA LEU A 216 -14.07 9.10 -5.04
C LEU A 216 -15.22 8.18 -5.49
N GLU A 217 -15.36 7.00 -4.90
CA GLU A 217 -16.44 6.08 -5.24
C GLU A 217 -17.80 6.60 -4.75
N PRO A 218 -18.84 6.57 -5.60
CA PRO A 218 -20.15 7.06 -5.21
C PRO A 218 -20.79 6.16 -4.16
N THR A 219 -21.46 6.79 -3.19
CA THR A 219 -22.41 6.09 -2.32
C THR A 219 -23.67 5.75 -3.13
N MET A 220 -24.07 4.49 -3.09
CA MET A 220 -25.29 4.00 -3.75
C MET A 220 -26.27 3.45 -2.70
N TRP A 221 -27.55 3.42 -3.04
CA TRP A 221 -28.60 2.90 -2.16
C TRP A 221 -28.39 1.44 -1.72
N TRP A 222 -27.74 0.60 -2.56
CA TRP A 222 -27.34 -0.77 -2.19
C TRP A 222 -25.89 -0.89 -1.69
N PHE A 223 -25.10 0.19 -1.73
CA PHE A 223 -23.68 0.21 -1.38
C PHE A 223 -23.33 1.52 -0.66
N HIS A 224 -23.24 1.46 0.67
CA HIS A 224 -22.83 2.62 1.46
C HIS A 224 -21.31 2.66 1.55
N ASN A 225 -20.71 3.66 0.90
CA ASN A 225 -19.29 3.93 0.98
C ASN A 225 -18.96 4.67 2.30
N ASN A 226 -18.79 3.92 3.40
CA ASN A 226 -18.30 4.46 4.68
C ASN A 226 -16.76 4.58 4.70
N PHE A 227 -16.13 4.67 3.53
CA PHE A 227 -14.68 4.72 3.40
C PHE A 227 -14.11 6.02 3.97
N SER A 228 -13.13 5.88 4.85
CA SER A 228 -12.41 7.00 5.45
C SER A 228 -10.99 7.02 4.91
N SER A 229 -10.72 7.88 3.91
CA SER A 229 -9.39 8.03 3.30
C SER A 229 -8.30 8.24 4.33
N ILE A 230 -8.53 9.12 5.31
CA ILE A 230 -7.58 9.45 6.38
C ILE A 230 -7.12 8.19 7.14
N ARG A 231 -8.05 7.27 7.44
CA ARG A 231 -7.74 6.05 8.21
C ARG A 231 -6.95 5.06 7.39
N TYR A 232 -7.32 4.89 6.12
CA TYR A 232 -6.58 4.04 5.21
C TYR A 232 -5.20 4.62 4.89
N ASP A 233 -5.05 5.94 4.78
CA ASP A 233 -3.75 6.60 4.65
C ASP A 233 -2.88 6.35 5.90
N THR A 234 -3.44 6.48 7.10
CA THR A 234 -2.73 6.15 8.34
C THR A 234 -2.34 4.66 8.38
N LEU A 235 -3.21 3.76 7.91
CA LEU A 235 -2.91 2.33 7.80
C LEU A 235 -1.75 2.06 6.84
N VAL A 236 -1.76 2.68 5.65
CA VAL A 236 -0.67 2.55 4.67
C VAL A 236 0.65 3.09 5.25
N GLU A 237 0.59 4.22 5.96
CA GLU A 237 1.76 4.78 6.65
C GLU A 237 2.31 3.82 7.72
N GLN A 238 1.45 3.21 8.52
CA GLN A 238 1.84 2.21 9.51
C GLN A 238 2.46 0.97 8.87
N GLN A 239 1.94 0.48 7.74
CA GLN A 239 2.56 -0.61 6.98
C GLN A 239 3.97 -0.23 6.52
N VAL A 240 4.16 0.98 5.99
CA VAL A 240 5.48 1.50 5.58
C VAL A 240 6.43 1.56 6.77
N ASN A 241 5.98 2.07 7.91
CA ASN A 241 6.81 2.16 9.12
C ASN A 241 7.17 0.77 9.67
N MET A 242 6.24 -0.18 9.65
CA MET A 242 6.48 -1.57 10.03
C MET A 242 7.56 -2.20 9.14
N PHE A 243 7.44 -2.05 7.83
CA PHE A 243 8.42 -2.56 6.87
C PHE A 243 9.81 -1.91 7.03
N ARG A 244 9.86 -0.59 7.29
CA ARG A 244 11.12 0.11 7.59
C ARG A 244 11.80 -0.45 8.84
N MET A 245 11.03 -0.73 9.90
CA MET A 245 11.60 -1.30 11.13
C MET A 245 12.09 -2.73 10.92
N LEU A 246 11.36 -3.55 10.16
CA LEU A 246 11.83 -4.89 9.75
C LEU A 246 13.15 -4.81 9.00
N TYR A 247 13.26 -3.91 8.03
CA TYR A 247 14.49 -3.71 7.27
C TYR A 247 15.66 -3.20 8.14
N ASN A 248 15.39 -2.32 9.11
CA ASN A 248 16.42 -1.87 10.04
C ASN A 248 16.94 -3.03 10.90
N ILE A 249 16.05 -3.90 11.40
CA ILE A 249 16.43 -5.10 12.15
C ILE A 249 17.32 -5.99 11.29
N ASP A 250 16.92 -6.24 10.05
CA ASP A 250 17.66 -7.07 9.10
C ASP A 250 19.06 -6.51 8.78
N ALA A 251 19.17 -5.20 8.52
CA ALA A 251 20.45 -4.55 8.29
C ALA A 251 21.38 -4.62 9.51
N ILE A 252 20.82 -4.49 10.73
CA ILE A 252 21.57 -4.63 11.98
C ILE A 252 22.06 -6.07 12.15
N LEU A 253 21.22 -7.06 11.85
CA LEU A 253 21.60 -8.47 11.92
C LEU A 253 22.73 -8.81 10.96
N MET A 254 22.65 -8.34 9.70
CA MET A 254 23.72 -8.55 8.73
C MET A 254 25.06 -7.98 9.24
N HIS A 255 25.05 -6.77 9.82
CA HIS A 255 26.26 -6.17 10.39
C HIS A 255 26.78 -6.92 11.62
N ILE A 256 25.90 -7.39 12.51
CA ILE A 256 26.30 -8.21 13.65
C ILE A 256 26.94 -9.51 13.16
N ASN A 257 26.35 -10.15 12.15
CA ASN A 257 26.89 -11.39 11.58
C ASN A 257 28.27 -11.19 10.95
N GLU A 258 28.44 -10.12 10.17
CA GLU A 258 29.74 -9.75 9.58
C GLU A 258 30.80 -9.48 10.66
N CYS A 259 30.41 -8.87 11.79
CA CYS A 259 31.32 -8.67 12.93
C CYS A 259 31.69 -10.00 13.60
N ILE A 260 30.73 -10.93 13.72
CA ILE A 260 30.93 -12.25 14.35
C ILE A 260 31.88 -13.11 13.52
N ASP A 261 31.68 -13.18 12.20
CA ASP A 261 32.50 -14.01 11.32
C ASP A 261 33.97 -13.58 11.29
N ASN A 262 34.22 -12.29 11.44
CA ASN A 262 35.57 -11.73 11.45
C ASN A 262 36.32 -11.92 12.77
N ASP A 263 35.68 -12.43 13.84
CA ASP A 263 36.28 -12.49 15.19
C ASP A 263 35.91 -13.76 16.00
N LYS A 264 35.78 -14.91 15.32
CA LYS A 264 35.37 -16.20 15.92
C LYS A 264 36.18 -16.60 17.16
N ASP A 265 37.48 -16.28 17.20
CA ASP A 265 38.36 -16.60 18.33
C ASP A 265 38.08 -15.74 19.58
N HIS A 266 37.69 -14.48 19.42
CA HIS A 266 37.33 -13.60 20.53
C HIS A 266 35.95 -13.92 21.09
N ILE A 267 35.02 -14.36 20.24
CA ILE A 267 33.66 -14.77 20.65
C ILE A 267 33.70 -16.05 21.49
N LYS A 268 34.60 -16.99 21.16
CA LYS A 268 34.81 -18.20 21.97
C LYS A 268 35.25 -17.85 23.40
N ASN A 269 36.08 -16.83 23.56
CA ASN A 269 36.46 -16.30 24.88
C ASN A 269 35.30 -15.52 25.55
N LEU A 270 34.44 -14.88 24.77
CA LEU A 270 33.24 -14.19 25.25
C LEU A 270 32.21 -15.12 25.89
N HIS A 271 31.99 -16.28 25.26
CA HIS A 271 31.09 -17.31 25.76
C HIS A 271 31.55 -17.90 27.11
N MET A 272 32.86 -17.86 27.39
CA MET A 272 33.43 -18.35 28.65
C MET A 272 33.26 -17.36 29.81
N HIS A 273 32.98 -16.08 29.56
CA HIS A 273 32.69 -15.12 30.63
C HIS A 273 31.18 -15.10 30.93
N THR A 274 30.83 -15.65 32.09
CA THR A 274 29.52 -16.06 32.64
C THR A 274 28.34 -15.08 32.54
N ALA A 275 28.55 -13.81 32.17
CA ALA A 275 27.47 -12.84 32.02
C ALA A 275 26.91 -12.79 30.58
N GLY A 276 27.74 -13.07 29.56
CA GLY A 276 27.32 -13.05 28.16
C GLY A 276 26.55 -14.30 27.72
N SER A 277 26.80 -15.44 28.36
CA SER A 277 26.16 -16.73 28.04
C SER A 277 24.68 -16.82 28.46
N LEU A 278 24.22 -15.97 29.39
CA LEU A 278 22.80 -15.91 29.78
C LEU A 278 22.00 -14.90 28.95
N PHE A 279 22.64 -13.84 28.47
CA PHE A 279 21.91 -12.72 27.85
C PHE A 279 21.49 -12.97 26.39
N LEU A 280 22.41 -13.49 25.57
CA LEU A 280 22.14 -13.74 24.14
C LEU A 280 21.04 -14.80 23.90
N PRO A 281 21.03 -15.95 24.60
CA PRO A 281 19.99 -16.96 24.40
C PRO A 281 18.59 -16.45 24.78
N ASP A 282 18.48 -15.70 25.87
CA ASP A 282 17.21 -15.11 26.32
C ASP A 282 16.67 -14.10 25.28
N LEU A 283 17.54 -13.23 24.75
CA LEU A 283 17.17 -12.25 23.72
C LEU A 283 16.75 -12.95 22.42
N GLN A 284 17.44 -14.01 22.02
CA GLN A 284 17.11 -14.79 20.83
C GLN A 284 15.74 -15.47 21.00
N ILE A 285 15.46 -16.10 22.15
CA ILE A 285 14.16 -16.68 22.46
C ILE A 285 13.06 -15.62 22.43
N GLU A 286 13.31 -14.43 22.98
CA GLU A 286 12.38 -13.30 22.93
C GLU A 286 12.10 -12.82 21.50
N LEU A 287 13.13 -12.68 20.66
CA LEU A 287 13.01 -12.29 19.25
C LEU A 287 12.24 -13.32 18.42
N VAL A 288 12.52 -14.61 18.62
CA VAL A 288 11.81 -15.72 17.98
C VAL A 288 10.33 -15.69 18.38
N ASN A 289 10.06 -15.52 19.67
CA ASN A 289 8.69 -15.40 20.17
C ASN A 289 7.97 -14.18 19.60
N LEU A 290 8.63 -13.02 19.53
CA LEU A 290 8.09 -11.79 18.91
C LEU A 290 7.79 -12.00 17.43
N SER A 291 8.72 -12.58 16.68
CA SER A 291 8.59 -12.87 15.26
C SER A 291 7.39 -13.78 14.98
N ARG A 292 7.26 -14.86 15.75
CA ARG A 292 6.13 -15.79 15.67
C ARG A 292 4.81 -15.07 15.95
N GLN A 293 4.75 -14.31 17.04
CA GLN A 293 3.59 -13.51 17.41
C GLN A 293 3.19 -12.55 16.29
N LEU A 294 4.12 -11.77 15.76
CA LEU A 294 3.85 -10.86 14.65
C LEU A 294 3.36 -11.59 13.39
N SER A 295 3.95 -12.75 13.07
CA SER A 295 3.53 -13.59 11.94
C SER A 295 2.07 -14.05 12.09
N ASP A 296 1.69 -14.48 13.29
CA ASP A 296 0.32 -14.89 13.62
C ASP A 296 -0.65 -13.69 13.52
N CYS A 297 -0.24 -12.52 14.01
CA CYS A 297 -1.01 -11.27 13.93
C CYS A 297 -1.24 -10.83 12.47
N LEU A 298 -0.19 -10.88 11.63
CA LEU A 298 -0.29 -10.55 10.21
C LEU A 298 -1.18 -11.54 9.46
N SER A 299 -1.11 -12.83 9.82
CA SER A 299 -1.99 -13.87 9.25
C SER A 299 -3.46 -13.60 9.60
N LEU A 300 -3.72 -13.21 10.85
CA LEU A 300 -5.05 -12.81 11.29
C LEU A 300 -5.56 -11.59 10.53
N TRP A 301 -4.77 -10.51 10.45
CA TRP A 301 -5.15 -9.29 9.74
C TRP A 301 -5.36 -9.52 8.24
N SER A 302 -4.54 -10.38 7.62
CA SER A 302 -4.72 -10.81 6.23
C SER A 302 -6.06 -11.51 6.02
N SER A 303 -6.40 -12.45 6.91
CA SER A 303 -7.68 -13.17 6.89
C SER A 303 -8.86 -12.22 7.09
N TYR A 304 -8.69 -11.24 7.96
CA TYR A 304 -9.66 -10.19 8.25
C TYR A 304 -10.00 -9.34 7.00
N PHE A 305 -8.99 -8.91 6.23
CA PHE A 305 -9.23 -8.14 5.01
C PHE A 305 -9.90 -8.95 3.89
N ALA A 306 -9.66 -10.27 3.85
CA ALA A 306 -10.37 -11.16 2.94
C ALA A 306 -11.88 -11.23 3.24
N LEU A 307 -12.27 -11.16 4.52
CA LEU A 307 -13.67 -11.25 4.95
C LEU A 307 -14.48 -9.96 4.71
N THR A 308 -13.83 -8.80 4.80
CA THR A 308 -14.47 -7.48 4.63
C THR A 308 -14.62 -7.05 3.16
N GLN A 309 -14.22 -7.89 2.19
CA GLN A 309 -14.42 -7.61 0.77
C GLN A 309 -15.91 -7.58 0.42
N THR A 310 -16.31 -6.69 -0.49
CA THR A 310 -17.72 -6.54 -0.86
C THR A 310 -18.29 -7.83 -1.44
N ARG A 311 -19.60 -7.98 -1.28
CA ARG A 311 -20.35 -9.12 -1.81
C ARG A 311 -20.24 -9.20 -3.34
N SER A 312 -20.21 -8.05 -4.02
CA SER A 312 -20.04 -7.97 -5.47
C SER A 312 -18.68 -8.49 -5.92
N TYR A 313 -17.61 -8.11 -5.22
CA TYR A 313 -16.27 -8.63 -5.49
C TYR A 313 -16.18 -10.15 -5.30
N ARG A 314 -16.78 -10.67 -4.23
CA ARG A 314 -16.85 -12.11 -3.95
C ARG A 314 -17.62 -12.89 -5.03
N ILE A 315 -18.76 -12.36 -5.50
CA ILE A 315 -19.59 -13.02 -6.52
C ILE A 315 -18.87 -13.09 -7.87
N PHE A 316 -18.15 -12.03 -8.27
CA PHE A 316 -17.53 -11.96 -9.60
C PHE A 316 -16.18 -12.69 -9.69
N ARG A 317 -15.42 -12.80 -8.60
CA ARG A 317 -14.09 -13.42 -8.63
C ARG A 317 -14.09 -14.91 -8.28
N ASP A 318 -14.98 -15.36 -7.40
CA ASP A 318 -15.06 -16.77 -6.97
C ASP A 318 -16.49 -17.32 -7.15
N CYS A 319 -16.75 -17.96 -8.29
CA CYS A 319 -17.97 -18.77 -8.49
C CYS A 319 -18.06 -20.02 -7.57
N THR A 320 -17.10 -20.24 -6.67
CA THR A 320 -16.95 -21.46 -5.88
C THR A 320 -16.86 -21.28 -4.37
N TYR A 321 -16.95 -20.05 -3.83
CA TYR A 321 -17.00 -19.91 -2.37
C TYR A 321 -18.40 -20.23 -1.86
N SER A 322 -18.55 -21.43 -1.29
CA SER A 322 -19.77 -21.87 -0.64
C SER A 322 -20.19 -20.83 0.39
N ARG A 323 -21.49 -20.57 0.40
CA ARG A 323 -22.26 -19.65 1.24
C ARG A 323 -21.95 -19.81 2.74
N THR A 324 -20.80 -19.33 3.21
CA THR A 324 -20.61 -19.08 4.64
C THR A 324 -21.20 -17.71 4.93
N LYS A 325 -22.42 -17.72 5.50
CA LYS A 325 -22.75 -16.66 6.46
C LYS A 325 -21.55 -16.62 7.42
N LEU A 326 -20.98 -15.44 7.68
CA LEU A 326 -20.10 -15.29 8.84
C LEU A 326 -20.88 -15.89 10.01
N ASN A 327 -20.45 -17.05 10.48
CA ASN A 327 -21.15 -17.71 11.57
C ASN A 327 -20.75 -16.98 12.85
N GLU A 328 -21.60 -17.06 13.85
CA GLU A 328 -21.30 -16.58 15.21
C GLU A 328 -19.98 -17.18 15.75
N SER A 329 -19.65 -18.41 15.31
CA SER A 329 -18.35 -19.05 15.57
C SER A 329 -17.16 -18.33 14.95
N ASP A 330 -17.34 -17.72 13.78
CA ASP A 330 -16.28 -16.93 13.15
C ASP A 330 -16.11 -15.64 13.96
N LEU A 331 -17.19 -14.93 14.30
CA LEU A 331 -17.15 -13.73 15.15
C LEU A 331 -16.42 -13.97 16.49
N SER A 332 -16.80 -15.04 17.20
CA SER A 332 -16.16 -15.43 18.46
C SER A 332 -14.66 -15.70 18.27
N LYS A 333 -14.26 -16.35 17.17
CA LYS A 333 -12.84 -16.50 16.82
C LYS A 333 -12.17 -15.15 16.58
N HIS A 334 -12.85 -14.17 15.97
CA HIS A 334 -12.27 -12.84 15.73
C HIS A 334 -12.01 -12.09 17.03
N GLU A 335 -12.98 -12.09 17.96
CA GLU A 335 -12.82 -11.49 19.28
C GLU A 335 -11.69 -12.18 20.05
N GLN A 336 -11.65 -13.51 20.01
CA GLN A 336 -10.60 -14.29 20.66
C GLN A 336 -9.21 -13.96 20.08
N HIS A 337 -9.09 -13.83 18.76
CA HIS A 337 -7.82 -13.45 18.15
C HIS A 337 -7.41 -11.99 18.45
N LEU A 338 -8.37 -11.07 18.62
CA LEU A 338 -8.09 -9.69 19.05
C LEU A 338 -7.61 -9.63 20.51
N ILE A 339 -8.25 -10.41 21.39
CA ILE A 339 -7.83 -10.58 22.79
C ILE A 339 -6.43 -11.21 22.84
N GLU A 340 -6.19 -12.24 22.04
CA GLU A 340 -4.89 -12.90 21.94
C GLU A 340 -3.82 -11.94 21.42
N LEU A 341 -4.12 -11.14 20.39
CA LEU A 341 -3.26 -10.06 19.88
C LEU A 341 -2.94 -9.05 20.98
N HIS A 342 -3.93 -8.57 21.72
CA HIS A 342 -3.74 -7.60 22.79
C HIS A 342 -2.87 -8.17 23.92
N HIS A 343 -3.17 -9.37 24.41
CA HIS A 343 -2.36 -10.05 25.42
C HIS A 343 -0.93 -10.32 24.93
N THR A 344 -0.78 -10.64 23.66
CA THR A 344 0.52 -10.86 23.03
C THR A 344 1.35 -9.59 23.05
N ILE A 345 0.74 -8.45 22.69
CA ILE A 345 1.40 -7.15 22.72
C ILE A 345 1.74 -6.71 24.15
N ASP A 346 0.82 -6.88 25.10
CA ASP A 346 1.07 -6.56 26.51
C ASP A 346 2.19 -7.44 27.09
N ARG A 347 2.17 -8.74 26.78
CA ARG A 347 3.23 -9.66 27.19
C ARG A 347 4.56 -9.22 26.60
N LEU A 348 4.56 -8.82 25.33
CA LEU A 348 5.74 -8.32 24.66
C LEU A 348 6.30 -7.07 25.34
N GLN A 349 5.47 -6.05 25.58
CA GLN A 349 5.89 -4.83 26.27
C GLN A 349 6.45 -5.14 27.66
N ASN A 350 5.80 -6.03 28.42
CA ASN A 350 6.22 -6.38 29.77
C ASN A 350 7.52 -7.20 29.80
N GLN A 351 7.66 -8.23 28.96
CA GLN A 351 8.90 -9.01 28.83
C GLN A 351 10.05 -8.10 28.43
N HIS A 352 9.82 -7.25 27.44
CA HIS A 352 10.79 -6.30 26.93
C HIS A 352 11.26 -5.28 27.98
N GLN A 353 10.35 -4.71 28.78
CA GLN A 353 10.68 -3.80 29.87
C GLN A 353 11.48 -4.52 30.97
N ASN A 354 11.13 -5.78 31.27
CA ASN A 354 11.85 -6.58 32.23
C ASN A 354 13.28 -6.89 31.77
N SER A 355 13.49 -7.15 30.48
CA SER A 355 14.81 -7.36 29.89
C SER A 355 15.69 -6.12 30.01
N ILE A 356 15.19 -4.89 29.75
CA ILE A 356 15.95 -3.65 30.05
C ILE A 356 16.32 -3.60 31.52
N ASN A 357 15.33 -3.80 32.40
CA ASN A 357 15.55 -3.63 33.83
C ASN A 357 16.64 -4.59 34.33
N ARG A 358 16.72 -5.80 33.77
CA ARG A 358 17.80 -6.77 34.06
C ARG A 358 19.16 -6.29 33.56
N ILE A 359 19.25 -5.82 32.31
CA ILE A 359 20.49 -5.30 31.71
C ILE A 359 20.99 -4.10 32.52
N LEU A 360 20.11 -3.12 32.75
CA LEU A 360 20.44 -1.90 33.46
C LEU A 360 20.88 -2.21 34.90
N LYS A 361 20.18 -3.13 35.57
CA LYS A 361 20.54 -3.58 36.91
C LYS A 361 21.91 -4.27 36.92
N HIS A 362 22.21 -5.14 35.95
CA HIS A 362 23.51 -5.79 35.85
C HIS A 362 24.65 -4.77 35.74
N TYR A 363 24.52 -3.79 34.85
CA TYR A 363 25.52 -2.73 34.70
C TYR A 363 25.62 -1.85 35.95
N LEU A 364 24.51 -1.50 36.58
CA LEU A 364 24.49 -0.74 37.84
C LEU A 364 25.17 -1.52 38.97
N ASP A 365 24.85 -2.80 39.12
CA ASP A 365 25.42 -3.67 40.17
C ASP A 365 26.95 -3.76 40.00
N GLN A 366 27.46 -3.91 38.78
CA GLN A 366 28.90 -3.92 38.53
C GLN A 366 29.57 -2.56 38.76
N LEU A 367 28.91 -1.45 38.40
CA LEU A 367 29.36 -0.10 38.74
C LEU A 367 29.47 0.11 40.26
N THR A 368 28.50 -0.38 41.03
CA THR A 368 28.49 -0.22 42.49
C THR A 368 29.53 -1.08 43.21
N GLN A 369 29.93 -2.21 42.62
CA GLN A 369 30.99 -3.08 43.17
C GLN A 369 32.39 -2.49 43.02
N GLY A 370 32.53 -1.30 42.42
CA GLY A 370 33.82 -0.62 42.26
C GLY A 370 34.74 -1.30 41.26
N GLU A 371 34.22 -2.23 40.45
CA GLU A 371 34.95 -2.71 39.29
C GLU A 371 35.19 -1.53 38.35
N LEU A 372 36.44 -1.33 37.91
CA LEU A 372 36.72 -0.31 36.91
C LEU A 372 35.87 -0.62 35.67
N PRO A 373 35.22 0.38 35.04
CA PRO A 373 34.47 0.20 33.80
C PRO A 373 35.22 -0.61 32.74
N SER A 374 36.55 -0.48 32.71
CA SER A 374 37.43 -1.22 31.80
C SER A 374 37.58 -2.73 32.05
N LYS A 375 37.13 -3.24 33.20
CA LYS A 375 37.20 -4.68 33.56
C LYS A 375 35.94 -5.45 33.21
N PHE A 376 34.78 -4.80 33.34
CA PHE A 376 33.48 -5.45 33.15
C PHE A 376 32.74 -4.96 31.89
N ILE A 377 33.16 -3.81 31.37
CA ILE A 377 33.01 -3.45 29.96
C ILE A 377 34.39 -3.72 29.34
N PRO A 378 34.75 -4.98 29.01
CA PRO A 378 36.05 -5.32 28.42
C PRO A 378 36.27 -4.69 27.03
N TYR A 379 35.31 -3.89 26.58
CA TYR A 379 35.13 -3.39 25.23
C TYR A 379 35.50 -1.92 25.03
N VAL A 380 35.77 -1.17 26.10
CA VAL A 380 36.19 0.24 26.02
C VAL A 380 37.52 0.42 25.25
N LYS A 381 38.24 -0.66 24.94
CA LYS A 381 39.46 -0.64 24.12
C LYS A 381 39.30 -1.22 22.70
N ASN A 382 38.16 -1.81 22.35
CA ASN A 382 37.99 -2.51 21.08
C ASN A 382 36.74 -2.00 20.35
N ASP A 383 36.95 -1.15 19.33
CA ASP A 383 35.91 -0.49 18.52
C ASP A 383 34.79 -1.46 18.05
N LYS A 384 35.13 -2.75 17.85
CA LYS A 384 34.21 -3.78 17.40
C LYS A 384 33.14 -4.19 18.40
N ALA A 385 33.41 -4.09 19.69
CA ALA A 385 32.45 -4.54 20.68
C ALA A 385 31.48 -3.44 21.12
N ASP A 386 31.91 -2.18 21.03
CA ASP A 386 30.98 -1.06 21.04
C ASP A 386 30.00 -1.19 19.87
N LEU A 387 30.44 -1.65 18.69
CA LEU A 387 29.55 -1.94 17.55
C LEU A 387 28.54 -3.07 17.86
N ILE A 388 28.94 -4.14 18.56
CA ILE A 388 28.01 -5.21 18.96
C ILE A 388 26.97 -4.70 19.96
N ILE A 389 27.39 -3.93 20.98
CA ILE A 389 26.46 -3.35 21.98
C ILE A 389 25.52 -2.35 21.32
N ILE A 390 26.03 -1.51 20.42
CA ILE A 390 25.23 -0.58 19.62
C ILE A 390 24.25 -1.35 18.73
N GLY A 391 24.70 -2.43 18.07
CA GLY A 391 23.87 -3.30 17.25
C GLY A 391 22.74 -3.94 18.05
N ILE A 392 23.05 -4.54 19.20
CA ILE A 392 22.04 -5.12 20.10
C ILE A 392 21.06 -4.04 20.58
N SER A 393 21.55 -2.87 20.96
CA SER A 393 20.70 -1.75 21.41
C SER A 393 19.82 -1.20 20.28
N ALA A 394 20.34 -1.15 19.05
CA ALA A 394 19.61 -0.72 17.88
C ALA A 394 18.56 -1.77 17.43
N MET A 395 18.90 -3.06 17.51
CA MET A 395 17.97 -4.17 17.26
C MET A 395 16.85 -4.13 18.31
N TYR A 396 17.23 -3.93 19.57
CA TYR A 396 16.31 -3.75 20.67
C TYR A 396 15.34 -2.59 20.42
N TYR A 397 15.86 -1.39 20.15
CA TYR A 397 15.04 -0.22 19.81
C TYR A 397 14.12 -0.46 18.61
N SER A 398 14.65 -1.08 17.54
CA SER A 398 13.89 -1.35 16.31
C SER A 398 12.75 -2.34 16.55
N THR A 399 12.96 -3.35 17.40
CA THR A 399 11.92 -4.32 17.77
C THR A 399 10.86 -3.70 18.68
N THR A 400 11.21 -2.79 19.60
CA THR A 400 10.24 -1.99 20.37
C THR A 400 9.35 -1.18 19.43
N GLN A 401 9.96 -0.46 18.49
CA GLN A 401 9.25 0.38 17.54
C GLN A 401 8.36 -0.48 16.64
N LEU A 402 8.86 -1.62 16.17
CA LEU A 402 8.08 -2.57 15.39
C LEU A 402 6.82 -3.03 16.13
N ALA A 403 6.94 -3.37 17.42
CA ALA A 403 5.81 -3.78 18.25
C ALA A 403 4.78 -2.66 18.45
N GLN A 404 5.24 -1.43 18.72
CA GLN A 404 4.37 -0.26 18.87
C GLN A 404 3.62 0.06 17.56
N ILE A 405 4.32 -0.01 16.42
CA ILE A 405 3.72 0.21 15.09
C ILE A 405 2.71 -0.90 14.78
N ALA A 406 3.04 -2.17 15.07
CA ALA A 406 2.13 -3.30 14.90
C ALA A 406 0.87 -3.15 15.75
N LEU A 407 0.99 -2.70 17.01
CA LEU A 407 -0.16 -2.38 17.85
C LEU A 407 -1.03 -1.28 17.23
N ALA A 408 -0.41 -0.17 16.82
CA ALA A 408 -1.14 0.95 16.22
C ALA A 408 -1.84 0.55 14.91
N LEU A 409 -1.20 -0.34 14.12
CA LEU A 409 -1.78 -0.94 12.92
C LEU A 409 -2.99 -1.82 13.26
N GLY A 410 -2.87 -2.68 14.26
CA GLY A 410 -3.97 -3.53 14.74
C GLY A 410 -5.18 -2.72 15.21
N VAL A 411 -4.95 -1.66 15.99
CA VAL A 411 -6.01 -0.74 16.46
C VAL A 411 -6.71 -0.07 15.27
N ASN A 412 -5.96 0.40 14.28
CA ASN A 412 -6.55 1.02 13.09
C ASN A 412 -7.36 0.02 12.25
N ILE A 413 -6.85 -1.20 12.05
CA ILE A 413 -7.57 -2.28 11.36
C ILE A 413 -8.89 -2.59 12.08
N HIS A 414 -8.85 -2.73 13.41
CA HIS A 414 -10.04 -2.93 14.24
C HIS A 414 -11.04 -1.78 14.09
N THR A 415 -10.57 -0.53 14.15
CA THR A 415 -11.47 0.63 14.06
C THR A 415 -12.07 0.77 12.64
N ILE A 416 -11.34 0.38 11.60
CA ILE A 416 -11.87 0.26 10.23
C ILE A 416 -12.95 -0.83 10.19
N PHE A 417 -12.71 -1.96 10.84
CA PHE A 417 -13.71 -3.03 10.94
C PHE A 417 -15.01 -2.57 11.52
N GLU A 418 -14.92 -1.97 12.69
CA GLU A 418 -16.07 -1.60 13.47
C GLU A 418 -16.93 -0.64 12.64
N LEU A 419 -16.33 0.30 11.92
CA LEU A 419 -17.07 1.19 11.01
C LEU A 419 -17.69 0.50 9.80
N GLU A 420 -16.97 -0.42 9.17
CA GLU A 420 -17.46 -1.09 7.96
C GLU A 420 -18.51 -2.15 8.28
N THR A 421 -18.47 -2.71 9.48
CA THR A 421 -19.30 -3.83 9.89
C THR A 421 -20.37 -3.48 10.91
N THR A 422 -20.35 -2.29 11.51
CA THR A 422 -21.35 -1.85 12.50
C THR A 422 -22.79 -2.02 12.05
N HIS A 423 -23.10 -1.93 10.75
CA HIS A 423 -24.46 -2.20 10.26
C HIS A 423 -24.87 -3.68 10.28
N LEU A 424 -23.90 -4.58 10.09
CA LEU A 424 -24.08 -6.04 10.19
C LEU A 424 -23.96 -6.53 11.64
N TYR A 425 -23.16 -5.85 12.46
CA TYR A 425 -22.80 -6.24 13.81
C TYR A 425 -23.65 -5.58 14.90
N ARG A 426 -24.33 -4.45 14.63
CA ARG A 426 -25.20 -3.77 15.63
C ARG A 426 -26.19 -4.66 16.41
N PRO A 427 -26.74 -5.75 15.83
CA PRO A 427 -27.63 -6.64 16.56
C PRO A 427 -26.92 -7.55 17.57
N PHE A 428 -25.60 -7.78 17.40
CA PHE A 428 -24.71 -8.45 18.34
C PHE A 428 -24.11 -7.42 19.30
#